data_AF-A0AAN7QIL5-F1
#
_entry.id   AF-A0AAN7QIL5-F1
#
_cell.length_a   1.000
_cell.length_b   1.000
_cell.length_c   1.000
_cell.angle_alpha   90.00
_cell.angle_beta   90.00
_cell.angle_gamma   90.00
#
_symmetry.space_group_name_H-M   'P 1'
#
loop_
_entity.id
_entity.type
_entity.pdbx_description
1 polymer ?
#
loop_
_entity_poly.entity_id
_entity_poly.type
_entity_poly.pdbx_seq_one_letter_code
_entity_poly.pdbx_strand_id
1 'polypeptide(L)'
;MAAVKGETTKKYVTSEELKQHNKSGDLWISIHGKVYDVSDWAKIHPGGEGPLLTLAGQDVTDAFIAYHPGTAWQYLDSRLFTGYYLKDFEMSEVSKDYRRLVAEFSKSGMFEKKGHHVMYSFVAIAVMMFLCVYGVLRTESTLVHLGSGCLLGLLSVLSAYVGHDSGHSED
;
A
#
# COMPACT_ATOMS: atom_id res chain seq x y z
N MET A 1 14.98 41.05 -27.30
CA MET A 1 14.59 40.91 -25.88
C MET A 1 14.95 39.51 -25.45
N ALA A 2 15.99 39.35 -24.62
CA ALA A 2 16.47 38.05 -24.17
C ALA A 2 15.58 37.56 -23.01
N ALA A 3 15.07 36.34 -23.13
CA ALA A 3 14.35 35.66 -22.06
C ALA A 3 15.34 35.29 -20.95
N VAL A 4 15.16 35.89 -19.78
CA VAL A 4 15.86 35.50 -18.55
C VAL A 4 15.34 34.12 -18.16
N LYS A 5 16.11 33.06 -18.45
CA LYS A 5 15.91 31.74 -17.82
C LYS A 5 16.25 31.90 -16.35
N GLY A 6 15.24 31.94 -15.49
CA GLY A 6 15.44 31.91 -14.04
C GLY A 6 16.14 30.61 -13.66
N GLU A 7 17.39 30.70 -13.24
CA GLU A 7 18.07 29.61 -12.55
C GLU A 7 17.36 29.36 -11.23
N THR A 8 16.53 28.33 -11.15
CA THR A 8 16.08 27.80 -9.87
C THR A 8 17.28 27.17 -9.18
N THR A 9 17.99 27.97 -8.38
CA THR A 9 19.03 27.48 -7.48
C THR A 9 18.41 26.45 -6.55
N LYS A 10 18.79 25.17 -6.71
CA LYS A 10 18.34 24.09 -5.82
C LYS A 10 18.77 24.44 -4.40
N LYS A 11 17.80 24.57 -3.51
CA LYS A 11 18.05 24.74 -2.07
C LYS A 11 18.22 23.36 -1.47
N TYR A 12 19.14 23.21 -0.53
CA TYR A 12 19.48 21.95 0.08
C TYR A 12 19.28 22.00 1.59
N VAL A 13 18.92 20.85 2.15
CA VAL A 13 18.67 20.57 3.57
C VAL A 13 19.39 19.26 3.90
N THR A 14 19.95 19.12 5.11
CA THR A 14 20.60 17.86 5.52
C THR A 14 19.59 16.89 6.12
N SER A 15 19.92 15.59 6.17
CA SER A 15 19.08 14.62 6.88
C SER A 15 18.94 14.98 8.36
N GLU A 16 19.97 15.55 9.00
CA GLU A 16 19.90 16.02 10.39
C GLU A 16 18.92 17.17 10.59
N GLU A 17 18.81 18.07 9.62
CA GLU A 17 17.85 19.17 9.65
C GLU A 17 16.43 18.64 9.38
N LEU A 18 16.27 17.76 8.38
CA LEU A 18 14.98 17.10 8.11
C LEU A 18 14.43 16.39 9.36
N LYS A 19 15.26 15.68 10.12
CA LYS A 19 14.89 14.99 11.37
C LYS A 19 14.28 15.90 12.44
N GLN A 20 14.51 17.22 12.38
CA GLN A 20 13.94 18.16 13.35
C GLN A 20 12.46 18.44 13.10
N HIS A 21 12.00 18.28 11.86
CA HIS A 21 10.62 18.49 11.43
C HIS A 21 9.78 17.21 11.60
N ASN A 22 9.63 16.78 12.87
CA ASN A 22 9.07 15.48 13.22
C ASN A 22 7.83 15.51 14.12
N LYS A 23 7.07 16.62 14.14
CA LYS A 23 5.94 16.82 15.05
C LYS A 23 4.65 17.19 14.31
N SER A 24 3.51 17.02 14.96
CA SER A 24 2.25 17.52 14.41
C SER A 24 2.31 19.06 14.31
N GLY A 25 1.97 19.60 13.13
CA GLY A 25 2.11 21.01 12.79
C GLY A 25 3.50 21.45 12.32
N ASP A 26 4.50 20.57 12.38
CA ASP A 26 5.85 20.77 11.83
C ASP A 26 6.42 19.41 11.37
N LEU A 27 5.90 18.94 10.24
CA LEU A 27 6.06 17.57 9.73
C LEU A 27 6.57 17.60 8.30
N TRP A 28 7.86 17.34 8.13
CA TRP A 28 8.47 17.22 6.82
C TRP A 28 8.87 15.78 6.52
N ILE A 29 8.81 15.40 5.26
CA ILE A 29 9.25 14.10 4.75
C ILE A 29 10.07 14.27 3.49
N SER A 30 10.96 13.33 3.20
CA SER A 30 11.63 13.25 1.90
C SER A 30 11.07 12.11 1.07
N ILE A 31 10.84 12.37 -0.22
CA ILE A 31 10.51 11.34 -1.21
C ILE A 31 11.39 11.57 -2.44
N HIS A 32 12.19 10.57 -2.80
CA HIS A 32 13.22 10.65 -3.84
C HIS A 32 14.17 11.84 -3.66
N GLY A 33 14.55 12.13 -2.41
CA GLY A 33 15.45 13.23 -2.06
C GLY A 33 14.85 14.63 -2.23
N LYS A 34 13.56 14.75 -2.56
CA LYS A 34 12.81 16.01 -2.50
C LYS A 34 12.14 16.13 -1.14
N VAL A 35 12.21 17.30 -0.52
CA VAL A 35 11.60 17.54 0.78
C VAL A 35 10.21 18.17 0.61
N TYR A 36 9.25 17.61 1.33
CA TYR A 36 7.85 18.03 1.33
C TYR A 36 7.44 18.41 2.76
N ASP A 37 6.78 19.55 2.88
CA ASP A 37 6.07 19.93 4.09
C ASP A 37 4.64 19.39 3.97
N VAL A 38 4.31 18.44 4.84
CA VAL A 38 2.99 17.80 4.87
C VAL A 38 2.24 18.14 6.16
N SER A 39 2.67 19.15 6.91
CA SER A 39 2.11 19.54 8.21
C SER A 39 0.60 19.77 8.14
N ASP A 40 0.14 20.54 7.17
CA ASP A 40 -1.29 20.83 6.97
C ASP A 40 -2.03 19.68 6.28
N TRP A 41 -1.32 18.93 5.44
CA TRP A 41 -1.91 17.85 4.65
C TRP A 41 -2.15 16.58 5.47
N ALA A 42 -1.39 16.39 6.55
CA ALA A 42 -1.44 15.17 7.35
C ALA A 42 -2.85 14.83 7.88
N LYS A 43 -3.68 15.85 8.14
CA LYS A 43 -5.07 15.69 8.62
C LYS A 43 -6.05 15.19 7.57
N ILE A 44 -5.72 15.34 6.30
CA ILE A 44 -6.56 14.92 5.16
C ILE A 44 -5.93 13.77 4.36
N HIS A 45 -4.82 13.21 4.85
CA HIS A 45 -4.19 12.04 4.26
C HIS A 45 -5.15 10.83 4.34
N PRO A 46 -5.49 10.15 3.22
CA PRO A 46 -6.40 9.00 3.25
C PRO A 46 -5.96 7.88 4.20
N GLY A 47 -4.66 7.64 4.35
CA GLY A 47 -4.11 6.68 5.30
C GLY A 47 -4.05 7.17 6.77
N GLY A 48 -4.59 8.35 7.05
CA GLY A 48 -4.56 9.01 8.36
C GLY A 48 -3.22 9.67 8.72
N GLU A 49 -3.22 10.43 9.82
CA GLU A 49 -2.04 11.19 10.28
C GLU A 49 -0.95 10.28 10.88
N GLY A 50 -1.33 9.13 11.46
CA GLY A 50 -0.43 8.23 12.21
C GLY A 50 0.83 7.78 11.44
N PRO A 51 0.71 7.27 10.20
CA PRO A 51 1.86 6.89 9.39
C PRO A 51 2.82 8.05 9.11
N LEU A 52 2.29 9.25 8.85
CA LEU A 52 3.10 10.43 8.59
C LEU A 52 3.87 10.87 9.83
N LEU A 53 3.24 10.89 11.00
CA LEU A 53 3.92 11.21 12.26
C LEU A 53 5.02 10.21 12.61
N THR A 54 4.78 8.92 12.36
CA THR A 54 5.75 7.85 12.64
C THR A 54 7.00 7.98 11.78
N LEU A 55 6.84 8.46 10.54
CA LEU A 55 7.91 8.59 9.56
C LEU A 55 8.37 10.04 9.37
N ALA A 56 7.95 10.95 10.24
CA ALA A 56 8.27 12.36 10.14
C ALA A 56 9.78 12.59 10.28
N GLY A 57 10.30 13.52 9.49
CA GLY A 57 11.72 13.85 9.43
C GLY A 57 12.61 12.79 8.76
N GLN A 58 12.04 11.89 7.96
CA GLN A 58 12.77 10.80 7.30
C GLN A 58 12.57 10.80 5.78
N ASP A 59 13.44 10.08 5.05
CA ASP A 59 13.14 9.70 3.67
C ASP A 59 12.19 8.50 3.67
N VAL A 60 11.00 8.71 3.15
CA VAL A 60 9.88 7.76 3.18
C VAL A 60 9.61 7.17 1.81
N THR A 61 10.58 7.26 0.89
CA THR A 61 10.39 6.82 -0.50
C THR A 61 9.94 5.36 -0.59
N ASP A 62 10.57 4.48 0.18
CA ASP A 62 10.26 3.05 0.15
C ASP A 62 8.87 2.77 0.74
N ALA A 63 8.51 3.46 1.84
CA ALA A 63 7.17 3.38 2.41
C ALA A 63 6.10 3.93 1.45
N PHE A 64 6.38 5.04 0.77
CA PHE A 64 5.48 5.60 -0.22
C PHE A 64 5.22 4.59 -1.35
N ILE A 65 6.27 3.99 -1.91
CA ILE A 65 6.17 2.96 -2.96
C ILE A 65 5.40 1.73 -2.47
N ALA A 66 5.58 1.32 -1.22
CA ALA A 66 4.94 0.12 -0.67
C ALA A 66 3.42 0.26 -0.52
N TYR A 67 2.96 1.43 -0.08
CA TYR A 67 1.56 1.62 0.33
C TYR A 67 0.72 2.39 -0.67
N HIS A 68 1.33 3.06 -1.66
CA HIS A 68 0.60 3.92 -2.57
C HIS A 68 0.57 3.38 -4.01
N PRO A 69 -0.59 3.46 -4.69
CA PRO A 69 -0.66 3.16 -6.11
C PRO A 69 0.12 4.19 -6.93
N GLY A 70 0.46 3.85 -8.16
CA GLY A 70 1.16 4.76 -9.07
C GLY A 70 0.42 6.07 -9.36
N THR A 71 -0.90 6.13 -9.14
CA THR A 71 -1.69 7.37 -9.25
C THR A 71 -1.40 8.35 -8.11
N ALA A 72 -0.92 7.88 -6.96
CA ALA A 72 -0.64 8.72 -5.80
C ALA A 72 0.47 9.74 -6.05
N TRP A 73 1.40 9.45 -6.97
CA TRP A 73 2.46 10.38 -7.37
C TRP A 73 1.92 11.73 -7.87
N GLN A 74 0.69 11.77 -8.39
CA GLN A 74 0.04 13.00 -8.85
C GLN A 74 -0.35 13.93 -7.70
N TYR A 75 -0.50 13.40 -6.49
CA TYR A 75 -0.88 14.17 -5.30
C TYR A 75 0.32 14.76 -4.55
N LEU A 76 1.56 14.46 -4.97
CA LEU A 76 2.75 15.20 -4.53
C LEU A 76 2.75 16.59 -5.18
N ASP A 77 1.82 17.43 -4.73
CA ASP A 77 1.61 18.78 -5.22
C ASP A 77 2.88 19.62 -5.04
N SER A 78 3.17 20.45 -6.04
CA SER A 78 4.10 21.58 -5.93
C SER A 78 3.90 22.44 -4.68
N ARG A 79 2.69 22.49 -4.10
CA ARG A 79 2.39 23.21 -2.85
C ARG A 79 2.97 22.53 -1.61
N LEU A 80 3.06 21.20 -1.59
CA LEU A 80 3.70 20.45 -0.51
C LEU A 80 5.22 20.49 -0.66
N PHE A 81 5.69 20.60 -1.90
CA PHE A 81 7.12 20.68 -2.17
C PHE A 81 7.71 21.99 -1.66
N THR A 82 8.66 21.90 -0.74
CA THR A 82 9.27 23.08 -0.10
C THR A 82 10.27 23.80 -1.00
N GLY A 83 10.66 23.18 -2.12
CA GLY A 83 11.77 23.63 -2.96
C GLY A 83 13.14 23.08 -2.53
N TYR A 84 13.21 22.40 -1.39
CA TYR A 84 14.44 21.86 -0.84
C TYR A 84 14.70 20.41 -1.29
N TYR A 85 15.97 20.06 -1.43
CA TYR A 85 16.44 18.71 -1.71
C TYR A 85 17.38 18.24 -0.60
N LEU A 86 17.35 16.95 -0.28
CA LEU A 86 18.31 16.36 0.65
C LEU A 86 19.72 16.42 0.06
N LYS A 87 20.65 17.01 0.81
CA LYS A 87 22.06 17.18 0.41
C LYS A 87 22.81 15.85 0.41
N ASP A 88 22.54 15.05 1.43
CA ASP A 88 23.15 13.77 1.78
C ASP A 88 22.21 12.61 1.45
N PHE A 89 21.40 12.78 0.39
CA PHE A 89 20.53 11.72 -0.10
C PHE A 89 21.36 10.54 -0.64
N GLU A 90 21.42 9.47 0.14
CA GLU A 90 22.01 8.21 -0.27
C GLU A 90 20.97 7.09 -0.17
N MET A 91 20.89 6.29 -1.24
CA MET A 91 20.06 5.10 -1.24
C MET A 91 20.87 3.90 -0.81
N SER A 92 20.42 3.22 0.25
CA SER A 92 21.01 1.96 0.68
C SER A 92 20.91 0.89 -0.42
N GLU A 93 21.84 -0.08 -0.42
CA GLU A 93 21.78 -1.21 -1.36
C GLU A 93 20.47 -2.00 -1.21
N VAL A 94 19.99 -2.16 0.04
CA VAL A 94 18.71 -2.82 0.31
C VAL A 94 17.54 -2.07 -0.33
N SER A 95 17.51 -0.73 -0.24
CA SER A 95 16.49 0.09 -0.88
C SER A 95 16.55 0.00 -2.40
N LYS A 96 17.75 -0.11 -3.00
CA LYS A 96 17.91 -0.32 -4.44
C LYS A 96 17.32 -1.66 -4.88
N ASP A 97 17.67 -2.73 -4.17
CA ASP A 97 17.16 -4.08 -4.44
C ASP A 97 15.64 -4.15 -4.26
N TYR A 98 15.11 -3.56 -3.19
CA TYR A 98 13.68 -3.47 -2.94
C TYR A 98 12.96 -2.78 -4.12
N ARG A 99 13.39 -1.58 -4.51
CA ARG A 99 12.75 -0.83 -5.61
C ARG A 99 12.86 -1.56 -6.94
N ARG A 100 13.97 -2.26 -7.18
CA ARG A 100 14.14 -3.10 -8.36
C ARG A 100 13.12 -4.24 -8.38
N LEU A 101 12.98 -4.98 -7.28
CA LEU A 101 11.99 -6.06 -7.16
C LEU A 101 10.57 -5.56 -7.36
N VAL A 102 10.21 -4.43 -6.74
CA VAL A 102 8.90 -3.79 -6.95
C VAL A 102 8.68 -3.45 -8.42
N ALA A 103 9.69 -2.91 -9.12
CA ALA A 103 9.58 -2.61 -10.55
C ALA A 103 9.42 -3.88 -11.40
N GLU A 104 10.15 -4.96 -11.09
CA GLU A 104 10.04 -6.25 -11.79
C GLU A 104 8.65 -6.89 -11.58
N PHE A 105 8.13 -6.90 -10.35
CA PHE A 105 6.80 -7.41 -10.03
C PHE A 105 5.66 -6.54 -10.60
N SER A 106 5.84 -5.22 -10.63
CA SER A 106 4.90 -4.32 -11.29
C SER A 106 4.85 -4.60 -12.78
N LYS A 107 6.01 -4.77 -13.43
CA LYS A 107 6.10 -5.08 -14.85
C LYS A 107 5.52 -6.45 -15.20
N SER A 108 5.59 -7.42 -14.29
CA SER A 108 4.95 -8.73 -14.48
C SER A 108 3.44 -8.72 -14.20
N GLY A 109 2.86 -7.57 -13.83
CA GLY A 109 1.43 -7.43 -13.55
C GLY A 109 0.99 -8.16 -12.28
N MET A 110 1.92 -8.38 -11.34
CA MET A 110 1.64 -9.08 -10.08
C MET A 110 0.78 -8.25 -9.12
N PHE A 111 0.88 -6.91 -9.20
CA PHE A 111 0.10 -5.98 -8.37
C PHE A 111 -1.22 -5.54 -9.03
N GLU A 112 -1.53 -6.02 -10.24
CA GLU A 112 -2.81 -5.72 -10.88
C GLU A 112 -3.93 -6.54 -10.22
N LYS A 113 -5.01 -5.87 -9.78
CA LYS A 113 -6.22 -6.55 -9.25
C LYS A 113 -6.91 -7.34 -10.37
N LYS A 114 -6.48 -8.59 -10.61
CA LYS A 114 -7.16 -9.52 -11.52
C LYS A 114 -8.41 -10.08 -10.83
N GLY A 115 -9.57 -9.51 -11.11
CA GLY A 115 -10.86 -9.88 -10.49
C GLY A 115 -11.28 -11.36 -10.68
N HIS A 116 -10.61 -12.10 -11.55
CA HIS A 116 -10.84 -13.53 -11.76
C HIS A 116 -10.63 -14.37 -10.49
N HIS A 117 -9.65 -14.03 -9.64
CA HIS A 117 -9.39 -14.78 -8.41
C HIS A 117 -10.57 -14.73 -7.44
N VAL A 118 -11.18 -13.56 -7.28
CA VAL A 118 -12.36 -13.37 -6.44
C VAL A 118 -13.53 -14.20 -6.97
N MET A 119 -13.75 -14.19 -8.28
CA MET A 119 -14.78 -14.99 -8.92
C MET A 119 -14.55 -16.50 -8.70
N TYR A 120 -13.32 -17.00 -8.86
CA TYR A 120 -13.00 -18.40 -8.60
C TYR A 120 -13.24 -18.80 -7.15
N SER A 121 -12.89 -17.94 -6.19
CA SER A 121 -13.16 -18.17 -4.77
C SER A 121 -14.66 -18.24 -4.47
N PHE A 122 -15.48 -17.36 -5.03
CA PHE A 122 -16.94 -17.42 -4.87
C PHE A 122 -17.55 -18.69 -5.48
N VAL A 123 -17.09 -19.09 -6.67
CA VAL A 123 -17.54 -20.34 -7.31
C VAL A 123 -17.15 -21.55 -6.45
N ALA A 124 -15.92 -21.59 -5.92
CA ALA A 124 -15.46 -22.67 -5.06
C ALA A 124 -16.30 -22.78 -3.78
N ILE A 125 -16.59 -21.65 -3.12
CA ILE A 125 -17.46 -21.57 -1.94
C ILE A 125 -18.86 -22.12 -2.27
N ALA A 126 -19.45 -21.71 -3.40
CA ALA A 126 -20.77 -22.16 -3.82
C ALA A 126 -20.82 -23.68 -4.10
N VAL A 127 -19.79 -24.22 -4.77
CA VAL A 127 -19.67 -25.66 -5.04
C VAL A 127 -19.52 -26.45 -3.75
N MET A 128 -18.66 -26.02 -2.83
CA MET A 128 -18.48 -26.67 -1.54
C MET A 128 -19.76 -26.65 -0.70
N MET A 129 -20.48 -25.52 -0.67
CA MET A 129 -21.78 -25.40 0.00
C MET A 129 -22.80 -26.40 -0.58
N PHE A 130 -22.87 -26.49 -1.91
CA PHE A 130 -23.75 -27.45 -2.58
C PHE A 130 -23.42 -28.91 -2.21
N LEU A 131 -22.13 -29.27 -2.20
CA LEU A 131 -21.69 -30.61 -1.82
C LEU A 131 -22.01 -30.95 -0.35
N CYS A 132 -21.81 -30.01 0.57
CA CYS A 132 -22.20 -30.16 1.97
C CYS A 132 -23.70 -30.47 2.09
N VAL A 133 -24.53 -29.60 1.50
CA VAL A 133 -26.00 -29.72 1.58
C VAL A 133 -26.47 -31.01 0.91
N TYR A 134 -25.94 -31.34 -0.26
CA TYR A 134 -26.28 -32.56 -0.98
C TYR A 134 -25.89 -33.82 -0.20
N GLY A 135 -24.69 -33.86 0.37
CA GLY A 135 -24.20 -34.98 1.18
C GLY A 135 -25.08 -35.26 2.39
N VAL A 136 -25.52 -34.21 3.09
CA VAL A 136 -26.43 -34.30 4.23
C VAL A 136 -27.83 -34.74 3.81
N LEU A 137 -28.40 -34.16 2.74
CA LEU A 137 -29.77 -34.43 2.33
C LEU A 137 -29.99 -35.78 1.63
N ARG A 138 -28.94 -36.35 1.02
CA ARG A 138 -29.08 -37.58 0.21
C ARG A 138 -28.62 -38.85 0.90
N THR A 139 -27.95 -38.75 2.05
CA THR A 139 -27.27 -39.89 2.66
C THR A 139 -27.52 -39.92 4.17
N GLU A 140 -27.84 -41.10 4.71
CA GLU A 140 -28.03 -41.34 6.16
C GLU A 140 -26.72 -41.82 6.85
N SER A 141 -25.63 -41.89 6.10
CA SER A 141 -24.33 -42.35 6.59
C SER A 141 -23.69 -41.31 7.50
N THR A 142 -23.41 -41.71 8.74
CA THR A 142 -22.73 -40.88 9.75
C THR A 142 -21.35 -40.40 9.29
N LEU A 143 -20.65 -41.21 8.49
CA LEU A 143 -19.34 -40.84 7.93
C LEU A 143 -19.46 -39.72 6.89
N VAL A 144 -20.54 -39.72 6.09
CA VAL A 144 -20.80 -38.66 5.10
C VAL A 144 -21.23 -37.37 5.80
N HIS A 145 -22.00 -37.46 6.88
CA HIS A 145 -22.34 -36.29 7.71
C HIS A 145 -21.12 -35.71 8.41
N LEU A 146 -20.22 -36.55 8.94
CA LEU A 146 -18.96 -36.11 9.53
C LEU A 146 -18.08 -35.40 8.49
N GLY A 147 -17.94 -35.99 7.30
CA GLY A 147 -17.23 -35.38 6.18
C GLY A 147 -17.83 -34.04 5.73
N SER A 148 -19.17 -33.94 5.69
CA SER A 148 -19.88 -32.69 5.39
C SER A 148 -19.66 -31.62 6.47
N GLY A 149 -19.58 -32.02 7.75
CA GLY A 149 -19.21 -31.14 8.85
C GLY A 149 -17.79 -30.58 8.74
N CYS A 150 -16.81 -31.43 8.38
CA CYS A 150 -15.44 -30.97 8.10
C CYS A 150 -15.41 -29.99 6.92
N LEU A 151 -16.16 -30.26 5.86
CA LEU A 151 -16.24 -29.41 4.68
C LEU A 151 -16.89 -28.05 5.00
N LEU A 152 -17.91 -28.02 5.87
CA LEU A 152 -18.52 -26.78 6.38
C LEU A 152 -17.53 -25.95 7.22
N GLY A 153 -16.68 -26.60 8.01
CA GLY A 153 -15.60 -25.94 8.74
C GLY A 153 -14.60 -25.26 7.79
N LEU A 154 -14.15 -25.97 6.76
CA LEU A 154 -13.27 -25.41 5.72
C LEU A 154 -13.93 -24.25 4.97
N LEU A 155 -15.22 -24.38 4.65
CA LEU A 155 -16.01 -23.32 4.01
C LEU A 155 -16.02 -22.03 4.84
N SER A 156 -16.18 -22.17 6.16
CA SER A 156 -16.19 -21.03 7.09
C SER A 156 -14.84 -20.31 7.12
N VAL A 157 -13.74 -21.06 7.13
CA VAL A 157 -12.37 -20.50 7.05
C VAL A 157 -12.13 -19.81 5.72
N LEU A 158 -12.52 -20.43 4.60
CA LEU A 158 -12.34 -19.85 3.26
C LEU A 158 -13.17 -18.56 3.10
N SER A 159 -14.40 -18.55 3.63
CA SER A 159 -15.27 -17.37 3.60
C SER A 159 -14.70 -16.23 4.45
N ALA A 160 -14.14 -16.53 5.62
CA ALA A 160 -13.48 -15.53 6.46
C ALA A 160 -12.24 -14.94 5.77
N TYR A 161 -11.45 -15.77 5.09
CA TYR A 161 -10.28 -15.34 4.33
C TYR A 161 -10.67 -14.40 3.18
N VAL A 162 -11.65 -14.80 2.35
CA VAL A 162 -12.16 -13.96 1.25
C VAL A 162 -12.74 -12.65 1.78
N GLY A 163 -13.48 -12.69 2.90
CA GLY A 163 -14.04 -11.50 3.53
C GLY A 163 -12.96 -10.53 4.03
N HIS A 164 -11.92 -11.04 4.70
CA HIS A 164 -10.78 -10.23 5.14
C HIS A 164 -10.08 -9.56 3.95
N ASP A 165 -9.74 -10.33 2.92
CA ASP A 165 -9.01 -9.80 1.75
C ASP A 165 -9.86 -8.83 0.92
N SER A 166 -11.20 -9.00 0.92
CA SER A 166 -12.11 -8.06 0.28
C SER A 166 -12.12 -6.70 1.01
N GLY A 167 -11.99 -6.69 2.33
CA GLY A 167 -11.94 -5.45 3.12
C GLY A 167 -10.70 -4.58 2.84
N HIS A 168 -9.58 -5.18 2.42
CA HIS A 168 -8.37 -4.45 2.00
C HIS A 168 -8.44 -3.97 0.54
N SER A 169 -9.50 -4.29 -0.19
CA SER A 169 -9.62 -3.99 -1.62
C SER A 169 -10.39 -2.71 -1.95
N GLU A 170 -10.97 -2.04 -0.93
CA GLU A 170 -11.80 -0.83 -1.06
C GLU A 170 -11.04 0.50 -0.81
N ASP A 171 -9.75 0.45 -0.47
CA ASP A 171 -8.84 1.61 -0.45
C ASP A 171 -7.97 1.67 -1.74
#